data_AF-A0AA35LUI5-F1
#
_entry.id   AF-A0AA35LUI5-F1
#
_cell.length_a   1.000
_cell.length_b   1.000
_cell.length_c   1.000
_cell.angle_alpha   90.00
_cell.angle_beta   90.00
_cell.angle_gamma   90.00
#
_symmetry.space_group_name_H-M   'P 1'
#
loop_
_entity.id
_entity.type
_entity.pdbx_description
1 polymer ?
#
loop_
_entity_poly.entity_id
_entity_poly.type
_entity_poly.pdbx_seq_one_letter_code
_entity_poly.pdbx_strand_id
1 'polypeptide(L)'
;PIVAGNIVTANYSLDTKSEEAERPWTFGHPYGAMLAYMAACPEEGCESVDLNAPIWFKVWEAGLTGGTWANGYWAMRDVYEGAELDISTPASLKPGKYILRHEMLNLQTGPAQWFPQCIQLEVSGSDDSLPSTEDLVAFPGAYDKVSEIDVL
;
A
#
# COMPACT_ATOMS: atom_id res chain seq x y z
N PRO A 1 -13.01 -7.26 8.75
CA PRO A 1 -14.16 -6.65 8.04
C PRO A 1 -14.07 -5.12 8.16
N ILE A 2 -14.43 -4.39 7.11
CA ILE A 2 -14.46 -2.91 7.07
C ILE A 2 -15.71 -2.40 6.35
N VAL A 3 -16.02 -1.11 6.52
CA VAL A 3 -16.99 -0.40 5.66
C VAL A 3 -16.21 0.31 4.55
N ALA A 4 -16.72 0.32 3.32
CA ALA A 4 -16.16 1.09 2.23
C ALA A 4 -15.97 2.56 2.63
N GLY A 5 -14.80 3.14 2.34
CA GLY A 5 -14.45 4.50 2.78
C GLY A 5 -13.72 4.56 4.12
N ASN A 6 -13.64 3.44 4.86
CA ASN A 6 -12.89 3.42 6.11
C ASN A 6 -11.37 3.46 5.87
N ILE A 7 -10.66 3.84 6.91
CA ILE A 7 -9.21 3.74 7.02
C ILE A 7 -8.84 2.32 7.45
N VAL A 8 -7.83 1.76 6.78
CA VAL A 8 -7.10 0.56 7.20
C VAL A 8 -5.73 1.00 7.69
N THR A 9 -5.43 0.73 8.96
CA THR A 9 -4.17 1.12 9.58
C THR A 9 -3.16 -0.03 9.53
N ALA A 10 -2.00 0.21 8.92
CA ALA A 10 -0.88 -0.73 8.88
C ALA A 10 0.17 -0.34 9.93
N ASN A 11 0.57 -1.33 10.73
CA ASN A 11 1.53 -1.15 11.82
C ASN A 11 2.88 -1.79 11.48
N TYR A 12 3.94 -1.02 11.65
CA TYR A 12 5.31 -1.45 11.37
C TYR A 12 6.09 -1.67 12.66
N SER A 13 6.52 -2.91 12.89
CA SER A 13 7.42 -3.26 14.00
C SER A 13 8.58 -4.14 13.51
N LEU A 14 9.78 -3.95 14.08
CA LEU A 14 10.91 -4.85 13.87
C LEU A 14 10.78 -6.07 14.79
N ASP A 15 11.03 -7.28 14.27
CA ASP A 15 10.96 -8.56 15.02
C ASP A 15 12.15 -8.79 15.97
N THR A 16 13.18 -7.95 15.90
CA THR A 16 14.34 -8.09 16.79
C THR A 16 14.03 -7.55 18.17
N LYS A 17 13.74 -8.47 19.11
CA LYS A 17 13.72 -8.26 20.56
C LYS A 17 15.09 -7.85 21.12
N SER A 18 15.69 -6.77 20.63
CA SER A 18 16.76 -6.10 21.37
C SER A 18 16.10 -5.02 22.22
N GLU A 19 16.11 -5.20 23.53
CA GLU A 19 15.66 -4.24 24.55
C GLU A 19 16.44 -2.90 24.53
N GLU A 20 17.25 -2.65 23.51
CA GLU A 20 18.21 -1.55 23.39
C GLU A 20 17.80 -0.46 22.38
N ALA A 21 16.68 -0.60 21.66
CA ALA A 21 16.24 0.46 20.75
C ALA A 21 15.47 1.55 21.52
N GLU A 22 16.14 2.66 21.85
CA GLU A 22 15.53 3.89 22.39
C GLU A 22 14.56 4.59 21.41
N ARG A 23 14.19 3.95 20.30
CA ARG A 23 13.32 4.51 19.26
C ARG A 23 12.00 3.73 19.20
N PRO A 24 10.86 4.39 18.97
CA PRO A 24 9.62 3.68 18.67
C PRO A 24 9.83 2.71 17.50
N TRP A 25 9.23 1.53 17.60
CA TRP A 25 9.23 0.48 16.58
C TRP A 25 8.67 1.06 15.28
N THR A 26 9.52 1.29 14.28
CA THR A 26 9.19 2.09 13.09
C THR A 26 9.81 1.50 11.84
N PHE A 27 9.25 1.86 10.69
CA PHE A 27 9.85 1.52 9.40
C PHE A 27 11.19 2.25 9.26
N GLY A 28 12.29 1.50 9.05
CA GLY A 28 13.66 2.03 9.16
C GLY A 28 14.15 2.97 8.06
N HIS A 29 13.29 3.37 7.11
CA HIS A 29 13.64 4.23 5.98
C HIS A 29 12.69 5.43 5.87
N PRO A 30 13.21 6.67 5.87
CA PRO A 30 12.38 7.88 5.76
C PRO A 30 12.24 8.44 4.33
N TYR A 31 12.86 7.83 3.32
CA TYR A 31 12.84 8.31 1.92
C TYR A 31 12.22 7.28 1.00
N GLY A 32 11.07 7.63 0.43
CA GLY A 32 10.35 6.69 -0.39
C GLY A 32 8.86 6.93 -0.43
N ALA A 33 8.20 6.18 -1.29
CA ALA A 33 6.75 6.24 -1.43
C ALA A 33 6.07 5.05 -0.76
N MET A 34 4.80 5.23 -0.48
CA MET A 34 3.92 4.24 0.10
C MET A 34 2.72 4.12 -0.84
N LEU A 35 2.34 2.90 -1.19
CA LEU A 35 1.24 2.67 -2.12
C LEU A 35 0.35 1.56 -1.57
N ALA A 36 -0.93 1.62 -1.92
CA ALA A 36 -1.87 0.54 -1.66
C ALA A 36 -2.73 0.27 -2.88
N TYR A 37 -2.93 -1.02 -3.14
CA TYR A 37 -3.75 -1.57 -4.20
C TYR A 37 -4.76 -2.51 -3.60
N MET A 38 -5.93 -2.60 -4.21
CA MET A 38 -6.92 -3.62 -3.89
C MET A 38 -7.15 -4.54 -5.08
N ALA A 39 -7.55 -5.78 -4.81
CA ALA A 39 -8.04 -6.73 -5.78
C ALA A 39 -9.33 -7.35 -5.26
N ALA A 40 -10.39 -7.37 -6.09
CA ALA A 40 -11.65 -8.01 -5.73
C ALA A 40 -11.49 -9.54 -5.83
N CYS A 41 -12.00 -10.25 -4.83
CA CYS A 41 -12.00 -11.71 -4.79
C CYS A 41 -13.37 -12.27 -5.22
N PRO A 42 -13.41 -13.53 -5.67
CA PRO A 42 -14.65 -14.29 -5.76
C PRO A 42 -15.41 -14.36 -4.42
N GLU A 43 -16.71 -14.63 -4.48
CA GLU A 43 -17.58 -14.70 -3.30
C GLU A 43 -17.13 -15.78 -2.31
N GLU A 44 -16.67 -16.91 -2.84
CA GLU A 44 -16.14 -18.06 -2.14
C GLU A 44 -14.89 -17.73 -1.30
N GLY A 45 -14.04 -16.79 -1.75
CA GLY A 45 -12.81 -16.46 -1.03
C GLY A 45 -11.70 -15.86 -1.89
N CYS A 46 -10.62 -15.43 -1.22
CA CYS A 46 -9.43 -14.87 -1.87
C CYS A 46 -8.34 -15.94 -2.11
N GLU A 47 -8.52 -17.16 -1.61
CA GLU A 47 -7.51 -18.21 -1.52
C GLU A 47 -7.11 -18.78 -2.89
N SER A 48 -7.99 -18.67 -3.89
CA SER A 48 -7.77 -19.14 -5.26
C SER A 48 -7.39 -18.04 -6.25
N VAL A 49 -7.26 -16.80 -5.79
CA VAL A 49 -6.95 -15.64 -6.65
C VAL A 49 -5.52 -15.74 -7.15
N ASP A 50 -5.32 -15.67 -8.47
CA ASP A 50 -3.98 -15.50 -9.05
C ASP A 50 -3.48 -14.07 -8.83
N LEU A 51 -2.61 -13.91 -7.84
CA LEU A 51 -2.04 -12.60 -7.47
C LEU A 51 -1.14 -11.98 -8.55
N ASN A 52 -0.77 -12.73 -9.60
CA ASN A 52 0.01 -12.22 -10.72
C ASN A 52 -0.85 -11.74 -11.89
N ALA A 53 -2.17 -11.95 -11.84
CA ALA A 53 -3.09 -11.51 -12.87
C ALA A 53 -3.27 -9.97 -12.84
N PRO A 54 -3.77 -9.35 -13.93
CA PRO A 54 -4.15 -7.93 -13.95
C PRO A 54 -5.46 -7.72 -13.17
N ILE A 55 -5.36 -7.76 -11.84
CA ILE A 55 -6.51 -7.69 -10.91
C ILE A 55 -6.39 -6.54 -9.92
N TRP A 56 -5.25 -5.85 -9.90
CA TRP A 56 -4.92 -4.85 -8.90
C TRP A 56 -5.31 -3.47 -9.38
N PHE A 57 -5.97 -2.70 -8.54
CA PHE A 57 -6.23 -1.28 -8.77
C PHE A 57 -5.68 -0.46 -7.62
N LYS A 58 -5.01 0.65 -7.93
CA LYS A 58 -4.46 1.55 -6.90
C LYS A 58 -5.61 2.23 -6.15
N VAL A 59 -5.53 2.27 -4.83
CA VAL A 59 -6.53 2.92 -3.98
C VAL A 59 -5.98 4.10 -3.18
N TRP A 60 -4.67 4.10 -2.95
CA TRP A 60 -4.01 5.09 -2.12
C TRP A 60 -2.52 5.16 -2.45
N GLU A 61 -1.95 6.36 -2.33
CA GLU A 61 -0.52 6.59 -2.39
C GLU A 61 -0.11 7.81 -1.58
N ALA A 62 1.14 7.80 -1.11
CA ALA A 62 1.80 8.96 -0.53
C ALA A 62 3.28 8.93 -0.90
N GLY A 63 3.79 10.05 -1.39
CA GLY A 63 5.16 10.18 -1.88
C GLY A 63 5.86 11.41 -1.35
N LEU A 64 6.54 12.12 -2.24
CA LEU A 64 7.19 13.40 -1.93
C LEU A 64 6.12 14.49 -1.77
N THR A 65 6.02 15.08 -0.58
CA THR A 65 5.02 16.12 -0.25
C THR A 65 5.57 17.55 -0.38
N GLY A 66 6.87 17.71 -0.57
CA GLY A 66 7.49 19.00 -0.86
C GLY A 66 9.01 18.92 -0.97
N GLY A 67 9.61 19.85 -1.71
CA GLY A 67 11.05 19.91 -1.93
C GLY A 67 11.49 19.08 -3.12
N THR A 68 12.69 18.50 -3.04
CA THR A 68 13.25 17.63 -4.09
C THR A 68 13.50 16.24 -3.54
N TRP A 69 13.78 15.28 -4.42
CA TRP A 69 14.21 13.94 -4.04
C TRP A 69 15.15 13.89 -2.82
N ALA A 70 16.24 14.66 -2.88
CA ALA A 70 17.32 14.63 -1.90
C ALA A 70 17.07 15.51 -0.66
N ASN A 71 16.25 16.55 -0.78
CA ASN A 71 16.08 17.59 0.26
C ASN A 71 14.61 17.84 0.62
N GLY A 72 13.72 16.93 0.28
CA GLY A 72 12.29 17.09 0.46
C GLY A 72 11.70 16.25 1.58
N TYR A 73 10.41 16.43 1.80
CA TYR A 73 9.64 15.73 2.82
C TYR A 73 8.85 14.58 2.18
N TRP A 74 9.26 13.36 2.47
CA TRP A 74 8.52 12.16 2.09
C TRP A 74 7.51 11.84 3.19
N ALA A 75 6.27 11.54 2.83
CA ALA A 75 5.25 11.12 3.80
C ALA A 75 5.70 9.90 4.62
N MET A 76 6.56 9.04 4.04
CA MET A 76 7.19 7.90 4.72
C MET A 76 8.00 8.30 5.96
N ARG A 77 8.47 9.55 6.04
CA ARG A 77 9.16 10.07 7.22
C ARG A 77 8.29 10.01 8.47
N ASP A 78 6.99 10.24 8.36
CA ASP A 78 6.08 10.18 9.51
C ASP A 78 6.07 8.77 10.10
N VAL A 79 6.00 7.75 9.24
CA VAL A 79 6.05 6.33 9.65
C VAL A 79 7.42 5.96 10.23
N TYR A 80 8.50 6.52 9.68
CA TYR A 80 9.84 6.39 10.28
C TYR A 80 9.94 7.03 11.67
N GLU A 81 9.17 8.09 11.94
CA GLU A 81 9.18 8.81 13.21
C GLU A 81 8.20 8.25 14.26
N GLY A 82 7.35 7.29 13.89
CA GLY A 82 6.43 6.62 14.84
C GLY A 82 4.97 6.64 14.45
N ALA A 83 4.60 7.30 13.35
CA ALA A 83 3.21 7.34 12.91
C ALA A 83 2.75 5.99 12.38
N GLU A 84 1.47 5.70 12.58
CA GLU A 84 0.81 4.60 11.89
C GLU A 84 0.63 4.93 10.40
N LEU A 85 0.56 3.91 9.55
CA LEU A 85 0.25 4.09 8.13
C LEU A 85 -1.25 3.93 7.91
N ASP A 86 -1.94 5.06 7.75
CA ASP A 86 -3.37 5.08 7.48
C ASP A 86 -3.68 5.07 5.98
N ILE A 87 -4.32 3.99 5.53
CA ILE A 87 -4.71 3.78 4.13
C ILE A 87 -6.22 4.02 4.00
N SER A 88 -6.63 5.10 3.34
CA SER A 88 -8.04 5.31 3.02
C SER A 88 -8.49 4.39 1.89
N THR A 89 -9.60 3.69 2.09
CA THR A 89 -10.24 2.89 1.03
C THR A 89 -11.29 3.73 0.28
N PRO A 90 -11.60 3.42 -0.99
CA PRO A 90 -12.64 4.16 -1.71
C PRO A 90 -14.02 3.91 -1.08
N ALA A 91 -14.81 4.98 -0.92
CA ALA A 91 -16.17 4.89 -0.41
C ALA A 91 -17.12 4.14 -1.35
N SER A 92 -16.82 4.15 -2.66
CA SER A 92 -17.64 3.56 -3.71
C SER A 92 -17.44 2.06 -3.92
N LEU A 93 -16.61 1.40 -3.11
CA LEU A 93 -16.32 -0.02 -3.28
C LEU A 93 -17.59 -0.86 -3.21
N LYS A 94 -17.75 -1.76 -4.19
CA LYS A 94 -18.72 -2.84 -4.12
C LYS A 94 -18.48 -3.71 -2.87
N PRO A 95 -19.50 -4.08 -2.10
CA PRO A 95 -19.38 -5.06 -1.02
C PRO A 95 -18.82 -6.39 -1.50
N GLY A 96 -17.93 -7.00 -0.72
CA GLY A 96 -17.32 -8.28 -1.06
C GLY A 96 -15.99 -8.53 -0.38
N LYS A 97 -15.31 -9.59 -0.80
CA LYS A 97 -13.98 -9.96 -0.33
C LYS A 97 -12.92 -9.29 -1.19
N TYR A 98 -11.88 -8.77 -0.57
CA TYR A 98 -10.78 -8.10 -1.24
C TYR A 98 -9.43 -8.51 -0.65
N ILE A 99 -8.39 -8.40 -1.45
CA ILE A 99 -7.00 -8.34 -0.96
C ILE A 99 -6.55 -6.90 -1.04
N LEU A 100 -6.08 -6.34 0.08
CA LEU A 100 -5.35 -5.08 0.10
C LEU A 100 -3.85 -5.41 0.10
N ARG A 101 -3.16 -5.05 -0.98
CA ARG A 101 -1.71 -5.09 -1.11
C ARG A 101 -1.18 -3.70 -0.83
N HIS A 102 -0.46 -3.53 0.25
CA HIS A 102 0.22 -2.28 0.55
C HIS A 102 1.73 -2.48 0.41
N GLU A 103 2.46 -1.44 0.05
CA GLU A 103 3.90 -1.50 -0.11
C GLU A 103 4.59 -0.23 0.36
N MET A 104 5.78 -0.42 0.91
CA MET A 104 6.75 0.66 1.12
C MET A 104 7.83 0.51 0.07
N LEU A 105 8.14 1.60 -0.61
CA LEU A 105 9.18 1.70 -1.60
C LEU A 105 10.30 2.57 -1.03
N ASN A 106 11.35 1.96 -0.49
CA ASN A 106 12.52 2.71 -0.05
C ASN A 106 13.37 3.11 -1.25
N LEU A 107 13.65 4.41 -1.32
CA LEU A 107 14.43 5.03 -2.37
C LEU A 107 15.68 5.76 -1.88
N GLN A 108 15.98 5.67 -0.59
CA GLN A 108 17.14 6.32 0.02
C GLN A 108 18.45 5.95 -0.67
N THR A 109 18.55 4.72 -1.17
CA THR A 109 19.72 4.22 -1.90
C THR A 109 19.27 3.44 -3.13
N GLY A 110 20.05 3.50 -4.20
CA GLY A 110 19.87 2.60 -5.33
C GLY A 110 20.48 1.21 -5.04
N PRO A 111 19.87 0.11 -5.53
CA PRO A 111 18.58 0.04 -6.22
C PRO A 111 17.38 0.19 -5.25
N ALA A 112 16.22 0.58 -5.80
CA ALA A 112 14.97 0.68 -5.05
C ALA A 112 14.63 -0.63 -4.32
N GLN A 113 14.11 -0.52 -3.10
CA GLN A 113 13.76 -1.66 -2.25
C GLN A 113 12.26 -1.67 -1.98
N TRP A 114 11.60 -2.80 -2.27
CA TRP A 114 10.16 -2.96 -2.15
C TRP A 114 9.81 -3.83 -0.95
N PHE A 115 8.87 -3.36 -0.12
CA PHE A 115 8.36 -4.08 1.04
C PHE A 115 6.83 -4.28 0.93
N PRO A 116 6.35 -5.16 0.03
CA PRO A 116 4.93 -5.42 -0.13
C PRO A 116 4.39 -6.35 0.96
N GLN A 117 3.19 -6.07 1.46
CA GLN A 117 2.43 -6.89 2.41
C GLN A 117 0.97 -6.96 1.94
N CYS A 118 0.30 -8.09 2.18
CA CYS A 118 -1.09 -8.31 1.78
C CYS A 118 -1.97 -8.67 2.98
N ILE A 119 -3.20 -8.17 2.99
CA ILE A 119 -4.25 -8.53 3.96
C ILE A 119 -5.57 -8.83 3.25
N GLN A 120 -6.28 -9.85 3.72
CA GLN A 120 -7.64 -10.16 3.25
C GLN A 120 -8.66 -9.32 4.03
N LEU A 121 -9.54 -8.66 3.30
CA LEU A 121 -10.59 -7.80 3.83
C LEU A 121 -11.96 -8.30 3.37
N GLU A 122 -12.96 -8.07 4.21
CA GLU A 122 -14.36 -8.20 3.86
C GLU A 122 -14.97 -6.80 3.96
N VAL A 123 -15.39 -6.25 2.82
CA VAL A 123 -15.88 -4.89 2.66
C VAL A 123 -17.40 -4.90 2.64
N SER A 124 -18.00 -4.04 3.45
CA SER A 124 -19.44 -3.76 3.47
C SER A 124 -19.72 -2.36 2.93
N GLY A 125 -20.94 -2.11 2.47
CA GLY A 125 -21.34 -0.86 1.83
C GLY A 125 -22.64 -1.02 1.04
N SER A 126 -23.02 0.02 0.30
CA SER A 126 -24.22 0.03 -0.56
C SER A 126 -23.93 0.35 -2.03
N ASP A 127 -22.71 0.79 -2.33
CA ASP A 127 -22.29 1.08 -3.70
C ASP A 127 -21.93 -0.21 -4.45
N ASP A 128 -21.75 -0.13 -5.76
CA ASP A 128 -21.46 -1.28 -6.64
C ASP A 128 -20.36 -0.96 -7.66
N SER A 129 -19.44 -0.04 -7.31
CA SER A 129 -18.37 0.35 -8.22
C SER A 129 -17.19 -0.62 -8.13
N LEU A 130 -16.73 -1.05 -9.31
CA LEU A 130 -15.44 -1.71 -9.52
C LEU A 130 -14.71 -0.96 -10.63
N PRO A 131 -13.37 -0.86 -10.57
CA PRO A 131 -12.59 -0.29 -11.65
C PRO A 131 -12.82 -1.04 -12.96
N SER A 132 -12.63 -0.34 -14.07
CA SER A 132 -12.68 -0.96 -15.38
C SER A 132 -11.48 -1.88 -15.58
N THR A 133 -11.57 -2.85 -16.50
CA THR A 133 -10.46 -3.78 -16.75
C THR A 133 -9.19 -3.10 -17.26
N GLU A 134 -9.29 -1.89 -17.82
CA GLU A 134 -8.14 -1.09 -18.27
C GLU A 134 -7.40 -0.39 -17.12
N ASP A 135 -8.06 -0.21 -15.97
CA ASP A 135 -7.45 0.34 -14.75
C ASP A 135 -6.71 -0.72 -13.94
N LEU A 136 -6.85 -2.00 -14.31
CA LEU A 136 -6.26 -3.12 -13.58
C LEU A 136 -4.84 -3.41 -14.05
N VAL A 137 -3.94 -3.55 -13.09
CA VAL A 137 -2.53 -3.86 -13.31
C VAL A 137 -2.14 -5.20 -12.72
N ALA A 138 -1.05 -5.77 -13.22
CA ALA A 138 -0.49 -7.04 -12.76
C ALA A 138 0.77 -6.82 -11.91
N PHE A 139 1.00 -7.68 -10.92
CA PHE A 139 2.26 -7.72 -10.17
C PHE A 139 2.87 -9.12 -10.30
N PRO A 140 4.00 -9.31 -11.02
CA PRO A 140 4.81 -8.29 -11.72
C PRO A 140 4.13 -7.74 -12.99
N GLY A 141 4.49 -6.51 -13.39
CA GLY A 141 4.03 -5.89 -14.64
C GLY A 141 3.69 -4.41 -14.53
N ALA A 142 3.13 -3.97 -13.40
CA ALA A 142 2.71 -2.58 -13.19
C ALA A 142 3.90 -1.60 -13.09
N TYR A 143 5.05 -2.08 -12.62
CA TYR A 143 6.28 -1.29 -12.55
C TYR A 143 7.17 -1.73 -13.70
N ASP A 144 7.28 -0.88 -14.72
CA ASP A 144 8.31 -1.04 -15.73
C ASP A 144 9.61 -0.34 -15.27
N LYS A 145 10.73 -0.63 -15.95
CA LYS A 145 12.05 -0.11 -15.54
C LYS A 145 12.24 1.39 -15.82
N VAL A 146 11.29 2.06 -16.47
CA VAL A 146 11.49 3.35 -17.15
C VAL A 146 10.39 4.38 -16.82
N SER A 147 9.19 3.96 -16.43
CA SER A 147 8.14 4.81 -15.90
C SER A 147 8.53 5.20 -14.48
N GLU A 148 8.67 6.50 -14.27
CA GLU A 148 8.63 7.11 -12.95
C GLU A 148 7.50 6.41 -12.17
N ILE A 149 7.84 5.83 -11.02
CA ILE A 149 6.80 5.46 -10.07
C ILE A 149 6.11 6.80 -9.80
N ASP A 150 4.81 6.92 -10.13
CA ASP A 150 4.02 8.18 -10.14
C ASP A 150 3.83 8.78 -8.73
N VAL A 151 4.89 8.81 -7.93
CA VAL A 151 4.96 9.16 -6.51
C VAL A 151 6.12 10.14 -6.24
N LEU A 152 6.82 10.57 -7.30
CA LEU A 152 7.87 11.59 -7.27
C LEU A 152 7.30 13.01 -7.40
#